data_AF-A0A7H4MAU5-F1
#
_entry.id   AF-A0A7H4MAU5-F1
#
_cell.length_a   1.000
_cell.length_b   1.000
_cell.length_c   1.000
_cell.angle_alpha   90.00
_cell.angle_beta   90.00
_cell.angle_gamma   90.00
#
_symmetry.space_group_name_H-M   'P 1'
#
loop_
_entity.id
_entity.type
_entity.pdbx_description
1 polymer ?
#
loop_
_entity_poly.entity_id
_entity_poly.type
_entity_poly.pdbx_seq_one_letter_code
_entity_poly.pdbx_strand_id
1 'polypeptide(L)' 'MSDKIIHLTDDSFDTDVLKADGLTLVDFWAEWCGPCKMIAPDSG' A
#
# COMPACT_ATOMS: atom_id res chain seq x y z
N MET A 1 -11.90 -8.44 -3.66
CA MET A 1 -11.77 -6.96 -3.63
C MET A 1 -11.83 -6.46 -2.19
N SER A 2 -10.68 -6.22 -1.57
CA SER A 2 -10.69 -5.34 -0.38
C SER A 2 -10.75 -3.91 -0.89
N ASP A 3 -11.95 -3.34 -0.95
CA ASP A 3 -12.23 -1.99 -1.47
C ASP A 3 -11.62 -0.83 -0.63
N LYS A 4 -10.56 -1.11 0.13
CA LYS A 4 -9.92 -0.20 1.09
C LYS A 4 -8.41 -0.01 0.87
N ILE A 5 -7.84 -0.56 -0.21
CA ILE A 5 -6.43 -0.32 -0.55
C ILE A 5 -6.33 1.03 -1.25
N ILE A 6 -5.46 1.91 -0.73
CA ILE A 6 -5.15 3.22 -1.30
C ILE A 6 -3.79 3.10 -1.98
N HIS A 7 -3.71 3.45 -3.27
CA HIS A 7 -2.43 3.53 -3.99
C HIS A 7 -1.77 4.87 -3.70
N LEU A 8 -0.60 4.80 -3.06
CA LEU A 8 0.16 5.97 -2.64
C LEU A 8 1.09 6.44 -3.76
N THR A 9 1.35 7.75 -3.75
CA THR A 9 2.48 8.36 -4.45
C THR A 9 3.40 9.03 -3.43
N ASP A 10 4.59 9.43 -3.86
CA ASP A 10 5.51 10.19 -3.00
C ASP A 10 4.85 11.47 -2.47
N ASP A 11 4.08 12.16 -3.31
CA ASP A 11 3.36 13.38 -2.95
C ASP A 11 2.22 13.13 -1.96
N SER A 12 1.55 11.97 -2.05
CA SER A 12 0.38 11.66 -1.22
C SER A 12 0.75 11.08 0.16
N PHE A 13 1.98 10.60 0.32
CA PHE A 13 2.44 9.90 1.54
C PHE A 13 2.25 10.71 2.83
N ASP A 14 2.53 12.02 2.80
CA ASP A 14 2.36 12.88 3.97
C ASP A 14 0.90 12.97 4.43
N THR A 15 -0.04 13.06 3.48
CA THR A 15 -1.46 13.19 3.80
C THR A 15 -2.09 11.85 4.16
N ASP A 16 -1.80 10.81 3.37
CA ASP A 16 -2.49 9.53 3.46
C ASP A 16 -1.87 8.56 4.49
N VAL A 17 -0.62 8.80 4.90
CA VAL A 17 0.09 7.95 5.86
C VAL A 17 0.48 8.72 7.11
N LEU A 18 1.24 9.82 6.99
CA LEU A 18 1.81 10.50 8.16
C LEU A 18 0.75 11.26 8.98
N LYS A 19 -0.29 11.75 8.31
CA LYS A 19 -1.43 12.44 8.93
C LYS A 19 -2.66 11.56 9.10
N ALA A 20 -2.54 10.26 8.81
CA ALA A 20 -3.65 9.33 8.96
C ALA A 20 -4.01 9.11 10.43
N ASP A 21 -5.31 9.07 10.72
CA ASP A 21 -5.79 8.70 12.04
C ASP A 21 -5.73 7.18 12.23
N GLY A 22 -5.05 6.74 13.29
CA GLY A 22 -4.94 5.34 13.67
C GLY A 22 -3.71 4.63 13.11
N LEU A 23 -3.78 3.30 13.00
CA LEU A 23 -2.66 2.47 12.54
C LEU A 23 -2.72 2.30 11.03
N THR A 24 -1.66 2.72 10.35
CA THR A 24 -1.48 2.53 8.91
C THR A 24 -0.45 1.44 8.64
N LEU A 25 -0.83 0.43 7.86
CA LEU A 25 0.08 -0.57 7.31
C LEU A 25 0.40 -0.21 5.86
N VAL A 26 1.68 -0.01 5.56
CA VAL A 26 2.14 0.35 4.22
C VAL A 26 2.88 -0.83 3.60
N ASP A 27 2.46 -1.24 2.40
CA ASP A 27 3.15 -2.24 1.58
C ASP A 27 4.04 -1.53 0.55
N PHE A 28 5.36 -1.55 0.79
CA PHE A 28 6.34 -1.07 -0.17
C PHE A 28 6.74 -2.20 -1.10
N TRP A 29 6.31 -2.12 -2.35
CA TRP A 29 6.48 -3.19 -3.33
C TRP A 29 7.06 -2.67 -4.65
N ALA A 30 7.39 -3.60 -5.54
CA ALA A 30 7.78 -3.31 -6.90
C ALA A 30 7.37 -4.44 -7.85
N GLU A 31 7.13 -4.09 -9.12
CA GLU A 31 6.70 -5.05 -10.17
C GLU A 31 7.69 -6.19 -10.42
N TRP A 32 8.96 -5.98 -10.10
CA TRP A 32 10.02 -6.98 -10.26
C TRP A 32 10.32 -7.75 -8.97
N CYS A 33 9.65 -7.41 -7.86
CA CYS A 33 9.84 -8.08 -6.58
C CYS A 33 8.99 -9.36 -6.49
N GLY A 34 9.61 -10.50 -6.76
CA GLY A 34 8.97 -11.82 -6.64
C GLY A 34 8.32 -12.07 -5.26
N PRO A 35 9.04 -11.87 -4.14
CA PRO A 35 8.47 -12.04 -2.81
C PRO A 35 7.28 -11.11 -2.51
N CYS A 36 7.30 -9.88 -3.00
CA CYS A 36 6.22 -8.91 -2.79
C CYS A 36 4.90 -9.40 -3.42
N LYS A 37 4.97 -10.02 -4.60
CA LYS A 37 3.80 -10.60 -5.27
C LYS A 37 3.17 -11.79 -4.53
N MET A 38 3.94 -12.47 -3.68
CA MET A 38 3.43 -13.61 -2.89
C MET A 38 2.67 -13.17 -1.64
N ILE A 39 2.98 -11.98 -1.11
CA ILE A 39 2.33 -11.40 0.07
C ILE A 39 1.24 -10.39 -0.29
N ALA A 40 1.24 -9.92 -1.54
CA ALA A 40 0.22 -9.02 -2.04
C ALA A 40 -1.16 -9.65 -1.81
N PRO A 41 -2.15 -8.91 -1.26
CA PRO A 41 -3.52 -9.38 -1.22
C PRO A 41 -3.96 -9.73 -2.64
N ASP A 42 -4.76 -10.80 -2.84
CA ASP A 42 -5.24 -11.23 -4.16
C ASP A 42 -5.80 -10.02 -4.93
N SER A 43 -4.94 -9.44 -5.77
CA SER A 43 -5.22 -8.30 -6.62
C SER A 43 -5.87 -8.87 -7.88
N GLY A 44 -7.07 -9.40 -7.66
CA GLY A 44 -8.04 -9.79 -8.68
C GLY A 44 -9.30 -9.01 -8.41
#